data_AF-A0A951WWD0-F1
#
_entry.id   AF-A0A951WWD0-F1
#
_cell.length_a   1.000
_cell.length_b   1.000
_cell.length_c   1.000
_cell.angle_alpha   90.00
_cell.angle_beta   90.00
_cell.angle_gamma   90.00
#
_symmetry.space_group_name_H-M   'P 1'
#
loop_
_entity.id
_entity.type
_entity.pdbx_description
1 polymer ?
#
loop_
_entity_poly.entity_id
_entity_poly.type
_entity_poly.pdbx_seq_one_letter_code
_entity_poly.pdbx_strand_id
1 'polypeptide(L)'
;MERVKKRRHASTPRARWDVPLIVDLLQTLELIRADGTPDPARLEGVIALAAASEYLIDEPEFDAIGLPPLEAMAIYIRTADEMGIKPEDLDKMSEVERSDMEVAILNALIEHYHDDLMDPLLEALSTVRAQAERAGDSHLYLDASATMLALAGQKDLGLDMMPGLVYALVWRSVEAGFAVASVAVDLVGEEAETLPFSEVLRRLHESDQMEALNRLAETNPVLRRYVDEQLDDSWNKGIVALYTGELYLDLFTDEQRERGAAIVRAVAEIDGMLTDLELSAVVFPHLKEITRQLRAYLQEEVLPERLPLIMDRLEAVANGRYEADREWLPFIMELLYDLKTDTEGIQSELVFALYGEIWPLIILEDADGESGDDDLF
;
A
#
# COMPACT_ATOMS: atom_id res chain seq x y z
N MET A 1 15.29 -1.48 40.97
CA MET A 1 14.14 -0.56 41.12
C MET A 1 14.35 0.58 40.14
N GLU A 2 14.01 0.32 38.88
CA GLU A 2 14.29 1.22 37.76
C GLU A 2 12.97 1.79 37.27
N ARG A 3 12.92 3.12 37.12
CA ARG A 3 11.71 3.88 36.84
C ARG A 3 11.25 3.63 35.42
N VAL A 4 10.20 2.82 35.28
CA VAL A 4 9.39 2.74 34.06
C VAL A 4 8.84 4.14 33.77
N LYS A 5 9.37 4.77 32.72
CA LYS A 5 8.77 5.97 32.12
C LYS A 5 7.42 5.56 31.55
N LYS A 6 6.34 5.82 32.30
CA LYS A 6 4.98 5.83 31.75
C LYS A 6 4.94 6.82 30.59
N ARG A 7 4.96 6.32 29.36
CA ARG A 7 4.49 7.07 28.19
C ARG A 7 3.05 7.45 28.51
N ARG A 8 2.81 8.74 28.76
CA ARG A 8 1.46 9.29 28.78
C ARG A 8 0.94 9.10 27.36
N HIS A 9 -0.14 8.33 27.21
CA HIS A 9 -0.96 8.38 26.00
C HIS A 9 -1.32 9.83 25.76
N ALA A 10 -0.69 10.44 24.76
CA ALA A 10 -1.24 11.62 24.13
C ALA A 10 -2.53 11.14 23.51
N SER A 11 -3.66 11.59 24.06
CA SER A 11 -4.96 11.44 23.41
C SER A 11 -4.84 12.09 22.04
N THR A 12 -4.75 11.27 20.99
CA THR A 12 -4.81 11.71 19.60
C THR A 12 -6.06 12.59 19.45
N PRO A 13 -5.97 13.75 18.78
CA PRO A 13 -7.15 14.56 18.51
C PRO A 13 -8.01 13.82 17.50
N ARG A 14 -8.91 12.95 18.00
CA ARG A 14 -9.95 12.27 17.21
C ARG A 14 -10.71 13.34 16.42
N ALA A 15 -10.87 13.10 15.11
CA ALA A 15 -11.63 13.96 14.23
C ALA A 15 -12.92 14.44 14.92
N ARG A 16 -13.11 15.75 14.99
CA ARG A 16 -14.41 16.33 15.35
C ARG A 16 -15.33 16.08 14.18
N TRP A 17 -16.07 14.97 14.20
CA TRP A 17 -17.16 14.75 13.28
C TRP A 17 -18.17 15.89 13.41
N ASP A 18 -18.65 16.37 12.27
CA ASP A 18 -19.39 17.61 12.15
C ASP A 18 -20.76 17.47 12.82
N VAL A 19 -20.99 18.20 13.92
CA VAL A 19 -22.31 18.35 14.57
C VAL A 19 -23.46 18.57 13.55
N PRO A 20 -23.26 19.29 12.42
CA PRO A 20 -24.26 19.38 11.35
C PRO A 20 -24.73 18.04 10.77
N LEU A 21 -23.84 17.07 10.55
CA LEU A 21 -24.19 15.77 9.96
C LEU A 21 -25.06 14.95 10.91
N ILE A 22 -24.70 14.89 12.19
CA ILE A 22 -25.47 14.17 13.21
C ILE A 22 -26.87 14.80 13.34
N VAL A 23 -26.97 16.12 13.34
CA VAL A 23 -28.26 16.83 13.41
C VAL A 23 -29.12 16.55 12.17
N ASP A 24 -28.53 16.58 10.96
CA ASP A 24 -29.20 16.23 9.70
C ASP A 24 -29.77 14.80 9.74
N LEU A 25 -28.97 13.84 10.17
CA LEU A 25 -29.36 12.43 10.28
C LEU A 25 -30.44 12.21 11.34
N LEU A 26 -30.32 12.85 12.51
CA LEU A 26 -31.35 12.79 13.55
C LEU A 26 -32.69 13.36 13.08
N GLN A 27 -32.69 14.42 12.26
CA GLN A 27 -33.90 14.99 11.67
C GLN A 27 -34.48 14.09 10.58
N THR A 28 -33.63 13.64 9.68
CA THR A 28 -33.95 12.74 8.56
C THR A 28 -34.60 11.44 9.03
N LEU A 29 -34.06 10.85 10.09
CA LEU A 29 -34.57 9.61 10.70
C LEU A 29 -35.71 9.86 11.70
N GLU A 30 -36.19 11.10 11.83
CA GLU A 30 -37.22 11.53 12.78
C GLU A 30 -36.91 11.10 14.23
N LEU A 31 -35.65 11.16 14.65
CA LEU A 31 -35.21 10.68 15.95
C LEU A 31 -35.32 11.74 17.05
N ILE A 32 -35.68 12.97 16.70
CA ILE A 32 -35.77 14.08 17.64
C ILE A 32 -37.18 14.19 18.20
N ARG A 33 -37.31 14.13 19.53
CA ARG A 33 -38.57 14.36 20.25
C ARG A 33 -38.95 15.84 20.21
N ALA A 34 -40.18 16.16 20.60
CA ALA A 34 -40.68 17.53 20.65
C ALA A 34 -39.87 18.47 21.57
N ASP A 35 -39.09 17.91 22.51
CA ASP A 35 -38.21 18.65 23.42
C ASP A 35 -36.77 18.84 22.89
N GLY A 36 -36.49 18.39 21.67
CA GLY A 36 -35.18 18.49 21.03
C GLY A 36 -34.19 17.39 21.42
N THR A 37 -34.60 16.39 22.20
CA THR A 37 -33.74 15.26 22.59
C THR A 37 -33.94 14.04 21.69
N PRO A 38 -32.90 13.19 21.49
CA PRO A 38 -33.05 11.92 20.79
C PRO A 38 -34.04 10.96 21.49
N ASP A 39 -34.87 10.25 20.71
CA ASP A 39 -35.81 9.24 21.20
C ASP A 39 -35.12 7.86 21.34
N PRO A 40 -34.91 7.34 22.58
CA PRO A 40 -34.20 6.08 22.79
C PRO A 40 -34.82 4.87 22.08
N ALA A 41 -36.15 4.81 21.97
CA ALA A 41 -36.82 3.69 21.32
C ALA A 41 -36.61 3.72 19.79
N ARG A 42 -36.50 4.91 19.20
CA ARG A 42 -36.21 5.06 17.78
C ARG A 42 -34.71 4.85 17.48
N LEU A 43 -33.83 5.24 18.41
CA LEU A 43 -32.39 4.94 18.33
C LEU A 43 -32.13 3.43 18.34
N GLU A 44 -32.88 2.64 19.11
CA GLU A 44 -32.79 1.16 19.07
C GLU A 44 -33.13 0.61 17.67
N GLY A 45 -34.14 1.19 17.01
CA GLY A 45 -34.45 0.85 15.61
C GLY A 45 -33.29 1.17 14.66
N VAL A 46 -32.63 2.31 14.83
CA VAL A 46 -31.45 2.70 14.03
C VAL A 46 -30.27 1.75 14.26
N ILE A 47 -30.02 1.37 15.52
CA ILE A 47 -28.99 0.38 15.87
C ILE A 47 -29.26 -0.93 15.13
N ALA A 48 -30.52 -1.40 15.13
CA ALA A 48 -30.89 -2.63 14.43
C ALA A 48 -30.68 -2.53 12.91
N LEU A 49 -31.03 -1.41 12.29
CA LEU A 49 -30.79 -1.17 10.86
C LEU A 49 -29.29 -1.11 10.55
N ALA A 50 -28.52 -0.37 11.34
CA ALA A 50 -27.07 -0.29 11.19
C ALA A 50 -26.39 -1.65 11.41
N ALA A 51 -26.88 -2.49 12.33
CA ALA A 51 -26.36 -3.84 12.54
C ALA A 51 -26.65 -4.74 11.32
N ALA A 52 -27.81 -4.58 10.69
CA ALA A 52 -28.22 -5.34 9.51
C ALA A 52 -27.66 -4.81 8.18
N SER A 53 -26.77 -3.81 8.21
CA SER A 53 -26.27 -3.11 7.02
C SER A 53 -25.20 -3.85 6.21
N GLU A 54 -24.89 -5.12 6.55
CA GLU A 54 -23.88 -5.93 5.85
C GLU A 54 -24.11 -5.98 4.33
N TYR A 55 -25.36 -6.10 3.89
CA TYR A 55 -25.71 -6.19 2.47
C TYR A 55 -25.34 -4.93 1.67
N LEU A 56 -25.11 -3.78 2.33
CA LEU A 56 -24.68 -2.56 1.64
C LEU A 56 -23.32 -2.76 0.96
N ILE A 57 -22.52 -3.73 1.38
CA ILE A 57 -21.21 -4.04 0.76
C ILE A 57 -21.30 -4.35 -0.74
N ASP A 58 -22.49 -4.76 -1.22
CA ASP A 58 -22.76 -5.07 -2.62
C ASP A 58 -23.01 -3.81 -3.49
N GLU A 59 -23.13 -2.63 -2.87
CA GLU A 59 -23.23 -1.37 -3.62
C GLU A 59 -21.84 -0.98 -4.18
N PRO A 60 -21.76 -0.51 -5.43
CA PRO A 60 -20.49 -0.29 -6.14
C PRO A 60 -19.59 0.77 -5.47
N GLU A 61 -20.17 1.69 -4.69
CA GLU A 61 -19.41 2.67 -3.90
C GLU A 61 -18.48 2.02 -2.86
N PHE A 62 -18.76 0.78 -2.44
CA PHE A 62 -17.95 0.08 -1.45
C PHE A 62 -16.93 -0.87 -2.07
N ASP A 63 -16.95 -1.14 -3.38
CA ASP A 63 -16.01 -2.05 -4.04
C ASP A 63 -14.55 -1.69 -3.70
N ALA A 64 -14.23 -0.40 -3.78
CA ALA A 64 -12.87 0.09 -3.58
C ALA A 64 -12.51 0.35 -2.10
N ILE A 65 -13.41 0.05 -1.14
CA ILE A 65 -13.18 0.28 0.28
C ILE A 65 -12.80 -1.04 0.94
N GLY A 66 -11.64 -1.06 1.59
CA GLY A 66 -11.15 -2.24 2.27
C GLY A 66 -9.83 -1.97 2.97
N LEU A 67 -9.36 -2.96 3.71
CA LEU A 67 -8.07 -2.93 4.39
C LEU A 67 -7.03 -3.62 3.50
N PRO A 68 -5.73 -3.26 3.62
CA PRO A 68 -4.63 -4.01 2.99
C PRO A 68 -4.75 -5.51 3.32
N PRO A 69 -5.06 -6.40 2.34
CA PRO A 69 -5.48 -7.78 2.65
C PRO A 69 -4.45 -8.59 3.43
N LEU A 70 -3.17 -8.49 3.08
CA LEU A 70 -2.09 -9.23 3.73
C LEU A 70 -1.84 -8.75 5.17
N GLU A 71 -1.93 -7.45 5.41
CA GLU A 71 -1.78 -6.90 6.75
C GLU A 71 -3.00 -7.21 7.62
N ALA A 72 -4.21 -7.15 7.04
CA ALA A 72 -5.44 -7.53 7.72
C ALA A 72 -5.40 -9.00 8.17
N MET A 73 -4.94 -9.90 7.30
CA MET A 73 -4.68 -11.30 7.64
C MET A 73 -3.59 -11.44 8.72
N ALA A 74 -2.50 -10.67 8.64
CA ALA A 74 -1.44 -10.73 9.65
C ALA A 74 -1.94 -10.28 11.04
N ILE A 75 -2.78 -9.24 11.09
CA ILE A 75 -3.44 -8.77 12.31
C ILE A 75 -4.40 -9.86 12.84
N TYR A 76 -5.22 -10.46 11.97
CA TYR A 76 -6.07 -11.60 12.34
C TYR A 76 -5.26 -12.70 13.03
N ILE A 77 -4.17 -13.16 12.39
CA ILE A 77 -3.35 -14.28 12.89
C ILE A 77 -2.73 -13.91 14.24
N ARG A 78 -2.18 -12.70 14.35
CA ARG A 78 -1.58 -12.21 15.60
C ARG A 78 -2.59 -12.11 16.73
N THR A 79 -3.79 -11.57 16.47
CA THR A 79 -4.83 -11.45 17.49
C THR A 79 -5.34 -12.82 17.93
N ALA A 80 -5.52 -13.77 17.01
CA ALA A 80 -5.88 -15.15 17.37
C ALA A 80 -4.81 -15.81 18.25
N ASP A 81 -3.52 -15.64 17.90
CA ASP A 81 -2.40 -16.19 18.69
C ASP A 81 -2.31 -15.54 20.09
N GLU A 82 -2.52 -14.22 20.21
CA GLU A 82 -2.58 -13.51 21.49
C GLU A 82 -3.73 -14.00 22.39
N MET A 83 -4.82 -14.47 21.78
CA MET A 83 -5.92 -15.13 22.49
C MET A 83 -5.64 -16.60 22.82
N GLY A 84 -4.50 -17.14 22.41
CA GLY A 84 -4.10 -18.53 22.60
C GLY A 84 -4.86 -19.50 21.69
N ILE A 85 -5.44 -19.00 20.59
CA ILE A 85 -6.20 -19.79 19.63
C ILE A 85 -5.23 -20.32 18.57
N LYS A 86 -5.15 -21.65 18.48
CA LYS A 86 -4.36 -22.31 17.44
C LYS A 86 -5.24 -22.60 16.22
N PRO A 87 -4.64 -22.69 15.01
CA PRO A 87 -5.38 -23.04 13.80
C PRO A 87 -6.18 -24.35 13.93
N GLU A 88 -5.62 -25.36 14.60
CA GLU A 88 -6.26 -26.66 14.86
C GLU A 88 -7.49 -26.61 15.79
N ASP A 89 -7.72 -25.49 16.47
CA ASP A 89 -8.81 -25.32 17.43
C ASP A 89 -10.01 -24.56 16.84
N LEU A 90 -9.86 -23.90 15.69
CA LEU A 90 -10.91 -23.10 15.03
C LEU A 90 -12.22 -23.89 14.79
N ASP A 91 -12.10 -25.16 14.40
CA ASP A 91 -13.24 -26.04 14.14
C ASP A 91 -13.90 -26.59 15.42
N LYS A 92 -13.22 -26.47 16.56
CA LYS A 92 -13.68 -26.96 17.88
C LYS A 92 -14.28 -25.86 18.74
N MET A 93 -14.12 -24.60 18.34
CA MET A 93 -14.65 -23.45 19.07
C MET A 93 -16.18 -23.49 19.12
N SER A 94 -16.73 -23.15 20.27
CA SER A 94 -18.15 -22.85 20.40
C SER A 94 -18.51 -21.56 19.66
N GLU A 95 -19.79 -21.36 19.37
CA GLU A 95 -20.30 -20.14 18.74
C GLU A 95 -19.94 -18.88 19.53
N VAL A 96 -19.95 -18.97 20.87
CA VAL A 96 -19.57 -17.85 21.75
C VAL A 96 -18.08 -17.54 21.65
N GLU A 97 -17.22 -18.56 21.72
CA GLU A 97 -15.76 -18.36 21.59
C GLU A 97 -15.39 -17.80 20.22
N ARG A 98 -16.07 -18.26 19.16
CA ARG A 98 -15.88 -17.73 17.80
C ARG A 98 -16.29 -16.28 17.72
N SER A 99 -17.46 -15.93 18.26
CA SER A 99 -17.92 -14.54 18.29
C SER A 99 -16.98 -13.63 19.09
N ASP A 100 -16.49 -14.08 20.25
CA ASP A 100 -15.51 -13.33 21.05
C ASP A 100 -14.21 -13.07 20.29
N MET A 101 -13.72 -14.09 19.54
CA MET A 101 -12.56 -13.96 18.67
C MET A 101 -12.80 -12.98 17.52
N GLU A 102 -13.92 -13.09 16.83
CA GLU A 102 -14.29 -12.20 15.71
C GLU A 102 -14.38 -10.75 16.19
N VAL A 103 -14.99 -10.50 17.36
CA VAL A 103 -15.06 -9.16 17.96
C VAL A 103 -13.67 -8.63 18.33
N ALA A 104 -12.79 -9.47 18.90
CA ALA A 104 -11.44 -9.07 19.23
C ALA A 104 -10.62 -8.67 17.98
N ILE A 105 -10.71 -9.47 16.92
CA ILE A 105 -10.05 -9.22 15.63
C ILE A 105 -10.59 -7.94 14.99
N LEU A 106 -11.91 -7.78 14.95
CA LEU A 106 -12.55 -6.59 14.42
C LEU A 106 -12.08 -5.33 15.15
N ASN A 107 -12.05 -5.36 16.48
CA ASN A 107 -11.57 -4.23 17.27
C ASN A 107 -10.10 -3.91 16.99
N ALA A 108 -9.25 -4.93 16.86
CA ALA A 108 -7.83 -4.73 16.55
C ALA A 108 -7.63 -4.10 15.15
N LEU A 109 -8.39 -4.56 14.15
CA LEU A 109 -8.33 -4.04 12.79
C LEU A 109 -8.86 -2.61 12.69
N ILE A 110 -9.99 -2.33 13.35
CA ILE A 110 -10.56 -0.98 13.37
C ILE A 110 -9.69 -0.02 14.15
N GLU A 111 -9.10 -0.42 15.28
CA GLU A 111 -8.15 0.45 16.00
C GLU A 111 -6.93 0.78 15.13
N HIS A 112 -6.48 -0.16 14.30
CA HIS A 112 -5.34 0.04 13.42
C HIS A 112 -5.64 0.95 12.21
N TYR A 113 -6.79 0.76 11.56
CA TYR A 113 -7.14 1.44 10.30
C TYR A 113 -8.30 2.43 10.42
N HIS A 114 -8.62 2.89 11.64
CA HIS A 114 -9.78 3.77 11.86
C HIS A 114 -9.81 4.95 10.90
N ASP A 115 -8.71 5.70 10.83
CA ASP A 115 -8.66 6.94 10.06
C ASP A 115 -8.69 6.68 8.55
N ASP A 116 -8.09 5.58 8.10
CA ASP A 116 -8.06 5.20 6.68
C ASP A 116 -9.40 4.62 6.20
N LEU A 117 -10.21 4.06 7.11
CA LEU A 117 -11.49 3.43 6.78
C LEU A 117 -12.69 4.38 6.91
N MET A 118 -12.73 5.23 7.95
CA MET A 118 -13.96 5.96 8.29
C MET A 118 -14.33 7.05 7.30
N ASP A 119 -13.36 7.82 6.80
CA ASP A 119 -13.63 8.91 5.85
C ASP A 119 -14.17 8.38 4.50
N PRO A 120 -13.51 7.40 3.83
CA PRO A 120 -14.04 6.81 2.60
C PRO A 120 -15.41 6.16 2.80
N LEU A 121 -15.62 5.50 3.94
CA LEU A 121 -16.88 4.83 4.25
C LEU A 121 -18.05 5.81 4.34
N LEU A 122 -17.86 6.95 5.00
CA LEU A 122 -18.89 7.97 5.12
C LEU A 122 -19.16 8.69 3.80
N GLU A 123 -18.13 8.90 2.96
CA GLU A 123 -18.30 9.43 1.61
C GLU A 123 -19.12 8.48 0.72
N ALA A 124 -18.81 7.19 0.74
CA ALA A 124 -19.56 6.17 0.02
C ALA A 124 -21.02 6.10 0.49
N LEU A 125 -21.25 6.03 1.81
CA LEU A 125 -22.60 6.04 2.37
C LEU A 125 -23.38 7.31 2.02
N SER A 126 -22.73 8.48 2.01
CA SER A 126 -23.35 9.74 1.57
C SER A 126 -23.78 9.67 0.10
N THR A 127 -22.94 9.06 -0.74
CA THR A 127 -23.22 8.86 -2.16
C THR A 127 -24.40 7.90 -2.36
N VAL A 128 -24.39 6.73 -1.71
CA VAL A 128 -25.50 5.75 -1.73
C VAL A 128 -26.80 6.41 -1.26
N ARG A 129 -26.76 7.14 -0.14
CA ARG A 129 -27.91 7.89 0.39
C ARG A 129 -28.48 8.88 -0.63
N ALA A 130 -27.61 9.68 -1.26
CA ALA A 130 -28.03 10.67 -2.25
C ALA A 130 -28.60 10.03 -3.53
N GLN A 131 -28.11 8.85 -3.92
CA GLN A 131 -28.65 8.09 -5.05
C GLN A 131 -30.01 7.46 -4.71
N ALA A 132 -30.14 6.85 -3.53
CA ALA A 132 -31.39 6.29 -3.03
C ALA A 132 -32.50 7.35 -2.96
N GLU A 133 -32.18 8.56 -2.49
CA GLU A 133 -33.10 9.69 -2.47
C GLU A 133 -33.59 10.05 -3.89
N ARG A 134 -32.67 10.15 -4.85
CA ARG A 134 -32.98 10.44 -6.26
C ARG A 134 -33.82 9.34 -6.91
N ALA A 135 -33.59 8.09 -6.53
CA ALA A 135 -34.33 6.93 -7.02
C ALA A 135 -35.69 6.73 -6.32
N GLY A 136 -35.92 7.40 -5.17
CA GLY A 136 -37.09 7.17 -4.32
C GLY A 136 -37.04 5.84 -3.56
N ASP A 137 -35.85 5.25 -3.37
CA ASP A 137 -35.67 4.04 -2.58
C ASP A 137 -35.57 4.39 -1.09
N SER A 138 -36.69 4.32 -0.39
CA SER A 138 -36.75 4.66 1.03
C SER A 138 -36.00 3.67 1.92
N HIS A 139 -35.87 2.40 1.51
CA HIS A 139 -35.19 1.40 2.32
C HIS A 139 -33.69 1.67 2.32
N LEU A 140 -33.09 1.72 1.13
CA LEU A 140 -31.66 1.99 0.98
C LEU A 140 -31.26 3.35 1.58
N TYR A 141 -32.13 4.37 1.42
CA TYR A 141 -31.91 5.67 2.04
C TYR A 141 -31.85 5.61 3.57
N LEU A 142 -32.79 4.90 4.19
CA LEU A 142 -32.84 4.75 5.65
C LEU A 142 -31.67 3.92 6.17
N ASP A 143 -31.32 2.82 5.50
CA ASP A 143 -30.25 1.93 5.91
C ASP A 143 -28.87 2.61 5.80
N ALA A 144 -28.63 3.36 4.73
CA ALA A 144 -27.43 4.19 4.59
C ALA A 144 -27.39 5.29 5.68
N SER A 145 -28.51 5.98 5.92
CA SER A 145 -28.60 7.04 6.94
C SER A 145 -28.38 6.50 8.36
N ALA A 146 -28.96 5.34 8.68
CA ALA A 146 -28.81 4.67 9.97
C ALA A 146 -27.35 4.24 10.20
N THR A 147 -26.72 3.69 9.17
CA THR A 147 -25.31 3.29 9.19
C THR A 147 -24.40 4.50 9.40
N MET A 148 -24.62 5.61 8.67
CA MET A 148 -23.89 6.86 8.88
C MET A 148 -24.06 7.41 10.30
N LEU A 149 -25.27 7.35 10.86
CA LEU A 149 -25.54 7.85 12.20
C LEU A 149 -24.86 6.98 13.26
N ALA A 150 -24.83 5.66 13.07
CA ALA A 150 -24.12 4.76 13.97
C ALA A 150 -22.60 5.05 13.97
N LEU A 151 -22.00 5.27 12.79
CA LEU A 151 -20.57 5.63 12.66
C LEU A 151 -20.26 6.99 13.29
N ALA A 152 -20.98 8.05 12.90
CA ALA A 152 -20.73 9.40 13.38
C ALA A 152 -21.12 9.61 14.85
N GLY A 153 -22.13 8.87 15.32
CA GLY A 153 -22.76 9.01 16.63
C GLY A 153 -22.15 8.17 17.75
N GLN A 154 -21.11 7.35 17.50
CA GLN A 154 -20.56 6.44 18.51
C GLN A 154 -20.25 7.13 19.84
N LYS A 155 -19.61 8.30 19.79
CA LYS A 155 -19.19 9.05 20.99
C LYS A 155 -20.28 9.98 21.53
N ASP A 156 -20.98 10.70 20.65
CA ASP A 156 -21.91 11.76 21.05
C ASP A 156 -23.30 11.24 21.44
N LEU A 157 -23.67 10.06 20.92
CA LEU A 157 -24.95 9.40 21.19
C LEU A 157 -24.78 8.10 21.99
N GLY A 158 -23.55 7.70 22.31
CA GLY A 158 -23.26 6.46 23.05
C GLY A 158 -23.61 5.20 22.26
N LEU A 159 -23.54 5.27 20.93
CA LEU A 159 -23.79 4.15 20.03
C LEU A 159 -22.53 3.29 19.91
N ASP A 160 -22.16 2.61 21.00
CA ASP A 160 -20.99 1.73 21.03
C ASP A 160 -21.31 0.41 20.30
N MET A 161 -21.46 0.51 18.99
CA MET A 161 -21.75 -0.60 18.10
C MET A 161 -20.96 -0.48 16.81
N MET A 162 -20.62 -1.62 16.23
CA MET A 162 -20.08 -1.70 14.88
C MET A 162 -21.21 -1.98 13.89
N PRO A 163 -21.41 -1.14 12.86
CA PRO A 163 -22.36 -1.46 11.81
C PRO A 163 -21.98 -2.74 11.07
N GLY A 164 -22.97 -3.49 10.60
CA GLY A 164 -22.77 -4.72 9.81
C GLY A 164 -21.93 -4.49 8.55
N LEU A 165 -22.07 -3.33 7.91
CA LEU A 165 -21.23 -2.94 6.78
C LEU A 165 -19.73 -2.92 7.13
N VAL A 166 -19.35 -2.39 8.29
CA VAL A 166 -17.94 -2.35 8.70
C VAL A 166 -17.42 -3.76 8.95
N TYR A 167 -18.22 -4.60 9.60
CA TYR A 167 -17.90 -6.01 9.79
C TYR A 167 -17.65 -6.71 8.45
N ALA A 168 -18.54 -6.54 7.48
CA ALA A 168 -18.45 -7.13 6.15
C ALA A 168 -17.19 -6.68 5.39
N LEU A 169 -16.86 -5.38 5.44
CA LEU A 169 -15.68 -4.81 4.77
C LEU A 169 -14.37 -5.37 5.34
N VAL A 170 -14.31 -5.48 6.66
CA VAL A 170 -13.14 -6.04 7.36
C VAL A 170 -12.96 -7.51 6.98
N TRP A 171 -14.02 -8.32 7.03
CA TRP A 171 -13.93 -9.74 6.68
C TRP A 171 -13.60 -9.97 5.22
N ARG A 172 -14.19 -9.21 4.29
CA ARG A 172 -13.83 -9.27 2.87
C ARG A 172 -12.33 -9.05 2.65
N SER A 173 -11.72 -8.16 3.44
CA SER A 173 -10.27 -7.86 3.38
C SER A 173 -9.42 -8.98 3.98
N VAL A 174 -9.85 -9.55 5.12
CA VAL A 174 -9.17 -10.68 5.77
C VAL A 174 -9.24 -11.94 4.89
N GLU A 175 -10.41 -12.25 4.33
CA GLU A 175 -10.61 -13.36 3.41
C GLU A 175 -9.77 -13.22 2.15
N ALA A 176 -9.66 -12.01 1.60
CA ALA A 176 -8.75 -11.73 0.49
C ALA A 176 -7.30 -12.06 0.85
N GLY A 177 -6.84 -11.69 2.04
CA GLY A 177 -5.50 -11.99 2.53
C GLY A 177 -5.24 -13.49 2.64
N PHE A 178 -6.17 -14.23 3.23
CA PHE A 178 -6.09 -15.69 3.31
C PHE A 178 -6.12 -16.37 1.93
N ALA A 179 -6.91 -15.85 0.99
CA ALA A 179 -6.96 -16.38 -0.37
C ALA A 179 -5.62 -16.17 -1.10
N VAL A 180 -4.99 -15.00 -0.97
CA VAL A 180 -3.64 -14.75 -1.51
C VAL A 180 -2.62 -15.68 -0.86
N ALA A 181 -2.67 -15.83 0.48
CA ALA A 181 -1.77 -16.71 1.21
C ALA A 181 -1.94 -18.19 0.81
N SER A 182 -3.17 -18.64 0.56
CA SER A 182 -3.44 -20.00 0.07
C SER A 182 -2.79 -20.24 -1.29
N VAL A 183 -2.92 -19.31 -2.23
CA VAL A 183 -2.26 -19.42 -3.54
C VAL A 183 -0.74 -19.42 -3.40
N ALA A 184 -0.20 -18.58 -2.50
CA ALA A 184 1.23 -18.57 -2.21
C ALA A 184 1.70 -19.91 -1.64
N VAL A 185 0.99 -20.50 -0.68
CA VAL A 185 1.31 -21.82 -0.10
C VAL A 185 1.25 -22.91 -1.15
N ASP A 186 0.25 -22.92 -2.03
CA ASP A 186 0.15 -23.91 -3.12
C ASP A 186 1.30 -23.77 -4.13
N LEU A 187 1.84 -22.57 -4.30
CA LEU A 187 2.95 -22.28 -5.18
C LEU A 187 4.31 -22.76 -4.62
N VAL A 188 4.58 -22.47 -3.35
CA VAL A 188 5.89 -22.74 -2.74
C VAL A 188 5.93 -24.07 -1.97
N GLY A 189 4.80 -24.57 -1.47
CA GLY A 189 4.71 -25.78 -0.67
C GLY A 189 5.50 -25.70 0.64
N GLU A 190 5.87 -26.86 1.20
CA GLU A 190 6.63 -26.97 2.46
C GLU A 190 8.06 -26.39 2.38
N GLU A 191 8.55 -26.09 1.17
CA GLU A 191 9.90 -25.58 0.92
C GLU A 191 9.98 -24.03 0.94
N ALA A 192 8.89 -23.35 1.30
CA ALA A 192 8.73 -21.89 1.26
C ALA A 192 9.96 -21.08 1.71
N GLU A 193 10.56 -21.46 2.84
CA GLU A 193 11.68 -20.74 3.45
C GLU A 193 13.03 -20.93 2.72
N THR A 194 13.11 -21.95 1.86
CA THR A 194 14.37 -22.38 1.23
C THR A 194 14.37 -22.25 -0.29
N LEU A 195 13.21 -21.97 -0.88
CA LEU A 195 13.06 -21.83 -2.32
C LEU A 195 13.72 -20.54 -2.81
N PRO A 196 14.68 -20.64 -3.75
CA PRO A 196 15.16 -19.46 -4.46
C PRO A 196 13.99 -18.76 -5.14
N PHE A 197 13.97 -17.43 -5.10
CA PHE A 197 12.89 -16.66 -5.73
C PHE A 197 12.75 -16.94 -7.23
N SER A 198 13.87 -17.20 -7.92
CA SER A 198 13.89 -17.62 -9.32
C SER A 198 13.04 -18.86 -9.59
N GLU A 199 13.05 -19.81 -8.66
CA GLU A 199 12.26 -21.03 -8.70
C GLU A 199 10.79 -20.75 -8.38
N VAL A 200 10.49 -19.82 -7.47
CA VAL A 200 9.12 -19.35 -7.19
C VAL A 200 8.50 -18.71 -8.43
N LEU A 201 9.24 -17.81 -9.12
CA LEU A 201 8.79 -17.19 -10.36
C LEU A 201 8.59 -18.20 -11.48
N ARG A 202 9.51 -19.16 -11.62
CA ARG A 202 9.40 -20.25 -12.59
C ARG A 202 8.13 -21.06 -12.33
N ARG A 203 7.89 -21.46 -11.08
CA ARG A 203 6.66 -22.16 -10.68
C ARG A 203 5.42 -21.31 -10.93
N LEU A 204 5.48 -20.00 -10.70
CA LEU A 204 4.34 -19.10 -10.93
C LEU A 204 3.97 -19.03 -12.42
N HIS A 205 4.97 -19.00 -13.30
CA HIS A 205 4.76 -18.98 -14.76
C HIS A 205 4.37 -20.36 -15.33
N GLU A 206 4.82 -21.45 -14.72
CA GLU A 206 4.54 -22.81 -15.16
C GLU A 206 3.25 -23.41 -14.56
N SER A 207 2.67 -22.74 -13.55
CA SER A 207 1.46 -23.21 -12.86
C SER A 207 0.24 -22.33 -13.15
N ASP A 208 -0.94 -22.90 -12.93
CA ASP A 208 -2.21 -22.18 -13.02
C ASP A 208 -2.41 -21.17 -11.86
N GLN A 209 -1.41 -20.98 -11.00
CA GLN A 209 -1.50 -20.10 -9.83
C GLN A 209 -1.51 -18.61 -10.21
N MET A 210 -0.83 -18.22 -11.29
CA MET A 210 -0.95 -16.85 -11.79
C MET A 210 -2.39 -16.57 -12.28
N GLU A 211 -3.03 -17.54 -12.96
CA GLU A 211 -4.44 -17.43 -13.32
C GLU A 211 -5.37 -17.44 -12.10
N ALA A 212 -5.00 -18.14 -11.02
CA ALA A 212 -5.74 -18.11 -9.76
C ALA A 212 -5.65 -16.73 -9.09
N LEU A 213 -4.46 -16.13 -9.00
CA LEU A 213 -4.28 -14.76 -8.48
C LEU A 213 -5.01 -13.72 -9.33
N ASN A 214 -4.92 -13.80 -10.66
CA ASN A 214 -5.64 -12.89 -11.54
C ASN A 214 -7.15 -13.00 -11.38
N ARG A 215 -7.70 -14.23 -11.32
CA ARG A 215 -9.14 -14.43 -11.04
C ARG A 215 -9.53 -13.92 -9.66
N LEU A 216 -8.67 -14.08 -8.66
CA LEU A 216 -8.92 -13.56 -7.32
C LEU A 216 -8.96 -12.02 -7.34
N ALA A 217 -8.04 -11.35 -8.04
CA ALA A 217 -8.06 -9.90 -8.19
C ALA A 217 -9.28 -9.43 -9.01
N GLU A 218 -9.67 -10.14 -10.07
CA GLU A 218 -10.87 -9.80 -10.86
C GLU A 218 -12.18 -9.91 -10.05
N THR A 219 -12.23 -10.84 -9.10
CA THR A 219 -13.43 -11.11 -8.28
C THR A 219 -13.41 -10.43 -6.93
N ASN A 220 -12.26 -9.91 -6.49
CA ASN A 220 -12.10 -9.20 -5.23
C ASN A 220 -11.60 -7.76 -5.49
N PRO A 221 -12.52 -6.77 -5.52
CA PRO A 221 -12.17 -5.38 -5.81
C PRO A 221 -11.15 -4.77 -4.84
N VAL A 222 -11.15 -5.18 -3.56
CA VAL A 222 -10.18 -4.74 -2.55
C VAL A 222 -8.78 -5.23 -2.91
N LEU A 223 -8.64 -6.51 -3.28
CA LEU A 223 -7.36 -7.05 -3.70
C LEU A 223 -6.84 -6.38 -4.96
N ARG A 224 -7.71 -6.16 -5.96
CA ARG A 224 -7.33 -5.46 -7.19
C ARG A 224 -6.77 -4.08 -6.89
N ARG A 225 -7.50 -3.28 -6.12
CA ARG A 225 -7.06 -1.94 -5.72
C ARG A 225 -5.74 -2.00 -4.95
N TYR A 226 -5.61 -2.92 -4.00
CA TYR A 226 -4.38 -3.09 -3.24
C TYR A 226 -3.19 -3.41 -4.16
N VAL A 227 -3.36 -4.32 -5.12
CA VAL A 227 -2.30 -4.63 -6.09
C VAL A 227 -1.94 -3.40 -6.94
N ASP A 228 -2.95 -2.69 -7.46
CA ASP A 228 -2.73 -1.47 -8.25
C ASP A 228 -1.96 -0.40 -7.44
N GLU A 229 -2.35 -0.15 -6.19
CA GLU A 229 -1.67 0.80 -5.30
C GLU A 229 -0.24 0.36 -4.93
N GLN A 230 -0.02 -0.93 -4.68
CA GLN A 230 1.32 -1.46 -4.37
C GLN A 230 2.25 -1.43 -5.59
N LEU A 231 1.73 -1.67 -6.79
CA LEU A 231 2.50 -1.53 -8.03
C LEU A 231 2.91 -0.08 -8.24
N ASP A 232 1.96 0.87 -8.15
CA ASP A 232 2.24 2.30 -8.29
C ASP A 232 3.25 2.80 -7.25
N ASP A 233 3.11 2.40 -5.99
CA ASP A 233 4.03 2.79 -4.91
C ASP A 233 5.43 2.18 -5.10
N SER A 234 5.50 0.88 -5.43
CA SER A 234 6.77 0.20 -5.71
C SER A 234 7.47 0.80 -6.92
N TRP A 235 6.71 1.12 -7.97
CA TRP A 235 7.22 1.78 -9.18
C TRP A 235 7.80 3.14 -8.85
N ASN A 236 7.02 4.02 -8.20
CA ASN A 236 7.45 5.36 -7.86
C ASN A 236 8.69 5.36 -6.95
N LYS A 237 8.72 4.49 -5.93
CA LYS A 237 9.88 4.32 -5.05
C LYS A 237 11.10 3.85 -5.83
N GLY A 238 10.96 2.85 -6.69
CA GLY A 238 12.05 2.32 -7.50
C GLY A 238 12.63 3.35 -8.45
N ILE A 239 11.78 4.16 -9.11
CA ILE A 239 12.22 5.25 -9.97
C ILE A 239 13.03 6.30 -9.21
N VAL A 240 12.55 6.70 -8.04
CA VAL A 240 13.28 7.64 -7.18
C VAL A 240 14.62 7.04 -6.76
N ALA A 241 14.64 5.77 -6.35
CA ALA A 241 15.87 5.09 -5.93
C ALA A 241 16.90 4.94 -7.07
N LEU A 242 16.45 4.67 -8.31
CA LEU A 242 17.33 4.72 -9.48
C LEU A 242 17.90 6.11 -9.70
N TYR A 243 17.06 7.14 -9.63
CA TYR A 243 17.47 8.51 -9.88
C TYR A 243 18.45 9.04 -8.82
N THR A 244 18.25 8.69 -7.55
CA THR A 244 19.12 9.11 -6.44
C THR A 244 20.38 8.26 -6.31
N GLY A 245 20.45 7.12 -7.03
CA GLY A 245 21.54 6.15 -6.91
C GLY A 245 21.46 5.25 -5.67
N GLU A 246 20.34 5.29 -4.93
CA GLU A 246 20.05 4.36 -3.83
C GLU A 246 19.92 2.92 -4.34
N LEU A 247 19.29 2.74 -5.51
CA LEU A 247 19.22 1.47 -6.22
C LEU A 247 20.27 1.42 -7.33
N TYR A 248 21.35 0.67 -7.10
CA TYR A 248 22.43 0.49 -8.07
C TYR A 248 22.34 -0.86 -8.78
N LEU A 249 21.98 -0.85 -10.05
CA LEU A 249 21.71 -2.08 -10.83
C LEU A 249 22.92 -2.59 -11.63
N ASP A 250 23.98 -1.80 -11.76
CA ASP A 250 25.20 -2.10 -12.54
C ASP A 250 24.87 -2.54 -13.98
N LEU A 251 24.00 -1.77 -14.64
CA LEU A 251 23.54 -2.04 -16.00
C LEU A 251 24.57 -1.56 -17.02
N PHE A 252 25.31 -0.49 -16.72
CA PHE A 252 26.19 0.20 -17.66
C PHE A 252 27.67 -0.15 -17.42
N THR A 253 28.48 -0.21 -18.48
CA THR A 253 29.93 -0.37 -18.32
C THR A 253 30.57 0.94 -17.90
N ASP A 254 31.78 0.91 -17.35
CA ASP A 254 32.55 2.12 -17.00
C ASP A 254 32.64 3.13 -18.15
N GLU A 255 32.96 2.69 -19.37
CA GLU A 255 33.03 3.56 -20.56
C GLU A 255 31.69 4.27 -20.85
N GLN A 256 30.57 3.58 -20.62
CA GLN A 256 29.24 4.13 -20.84
C GLN A 256 28.85 5.13 -19.76
N ARG A 257 29.21 4.83 -18.50
CA ARG A 257 29.04 5.75 -17.37
C ARG A 257 29.89 7.01 -17.55
N GLU A 258 31.15 6.88 -17.96
CA GLU A 258 32.03 8.01 -18.25
C GLU A 258 31.48 8.90 -19.37
N ARG A 259 30.94 8.30 -20.44
CA ARG A 259 30.33 9.05 -21.54
C ARG A 259 29.02 9.72 -21.14
N GLY A 260 28.19 9.06 -20.32
CA GLY A 260 27.02 9.66 -19.71
C GLY A 260 27.37 10.84 -18.80
N ALA A 261 28.39 10.69 -17.95
CA ALA A 261 28.89 11.76 -17.09
C ALA A 261 29.43 12.94 -17.91
N ALA A 262 30.11 12.67 -19.03
CA ALA A 262 30.58 13.72 -19.93
C ALA A 262 29.43 14.53 -20.54
N ILE A 263 28.30 13.90 -20.87
CA ILE A 263 27.08 14.60 -21.33
C ILE A 263 26.57 15.55 -20.22
N VAL A 264 26.44 15.05 -18.99
CA VAL A 264 25.97 15.88 -17.86
C VAL A 264 26.89 17.06 -17.62
N ARG A 265 28.21 16.83 -17.55
CA ARG A 265 29.20 17.90 -17.35
C ARG A 265 29.17 18.93 -18.47
N ALA A 266 29.04 18.50 -19.73
CA ALA A 266 29.00 19.40 -20.87
C ALA A 266 27.73 20.27 -20.87
N VAL A 267 26.57 19.71 -20.54
CA VAL A 267 25.29 20.45 -20.57
C VAL A 267 25.14 21.38 -19.37
N ALA A 268 25.59 20.94 -18.19
CA ALA A 268 25.50 21.71 -16.95
C ALA A 268 26.75 22.57 -16.67
N GLU A 269 27.70 22.61 -17.62
CA GLU A 269 28.96 23.38 -17.54
C GLU A 269 29.76 23.09 -16.24
N ILE A 270 29.84 21.81 -15.86
CA ILE A 270 30.52 21.37 -14.64
C ILE A 270 32.01 21.18 -14.91
N ASP A 271 32.82 22.07 -14.33
CA ASP A 271 34.29 21.99 -14.32
C ASP A 271 34.79 21.34 -13.01
N GLY A 272 34.84 20.01 -12.98
CA GLY A 272 35.39 19.24 -11.85
C GLY A 272 34.35 18.38 -11.12
N MET A 273 34.62 18.08 -9.85
CA MET A 273 33.71 17.33 -8.98
C MET A 273 32.96 18.31 -8.07
N LEU A 274 31.70 18.01 -7.78
CA LEU A 274 30.81 18.86 -6.97
C LEU A 274 30.39 18.13 -5.69
N THR A 275 30.01 18.86 -4.65
CA THR A 275 29.22 18.24 -3.55
C THR A 275 27.82 17.91 -4.05
N ASP A 276 27.12 16.99 -3.39
CA ASP A 276 25.75 16.59 -3.77
C ASP A 276 24.77 17.80 -3.81
N LEU A 277 24.92 18.74 -2.87
CA LEU A 277 24.13 19.96 -2.81
C LEU A 277 24.40 20.91 -3.99
N GLU A 278 25.67 21.07 -4.38
CA GLU A 278 26.06 21.89 -5.52
C GLU A 278 25.63 21.26 -6.83
N LEU A 279 25.77 19.94 -6.95
CA LEU A 279 25.38 19.19 -8.13
C LEU A 279 23.89 19.35 -8.43
N SER A 280 23.04 19.21 -7.40
CA SER A 280 21.60 19.44 -7.52
C SER A 280 21.28 20.84 -8.03
N ALA A 281 21.94 21.88 -7.50
CA ALA A 281 21.69 23.27 -7.90
C ALA A 281 22.13 23.56 -9.35
N VAL A 282 23.21 22.93 -9.81
CA VAL A 282 23.79 23.11 -11.13
C VAL A 282 23.07 22.29 -12.20
N VAL A 283 22.61 21.08 -11.85
CA VAL A 283 21.97 20.17 -12.81
C VAL A 283 20.48 20.45 -13.00
N PHE A 284 19.75 20.85 -11.94
CA PHE A 284 18.30 21.04 -12.01
C PHE A 284 17.82 22.01 -13.12
N PRO A 285 18.49 23.16 -13.37
CA PRO A 285 18.13 24.05 -14.48
C PRO A 285 18.28 23.40 -15.87
N HIS A 286 19.13 22.37 -15.98
CA HIS A 286 19.51 21.72 -17.23
C HIS A 286 18.88 20.34 -17.42
N LEU A 287 18.11 19.85 -16.43
CA LEU A 287 17.61 18.48 -16.36
C LEU A 287 16.90 18.05 -17.66
N LYS A 288 16.03 18.90 -18.22
CA LYS A 288 15.32 18.60 -19.47
C LYS A 288 16.27 18.30 -20.64
N GLU A 289 17.33 19.09 -20.76
CA GLU A 289 18.29 18.94 -21.85
C GLU A 289 19.23 17.75 -21.60
N ILE A 290 19.63 17.53 -20.35
CA ILE A 290 20.40 16.36 -19.93
C ILE A 290 19.62 15.07 -20.23
N THR A 291 18.38 14.96 -19.78
CA THR A 291 17.50 13.79 -20.04
C THR A 291 17.35 13.56 -21.55
N ARG A 292 17.20 14.62 -22.34
CA ARG A 292 17.10 14.52 -23.80
C ARG A 292 18.38 13.94 -24.43
N GLN A 293 19.55 14.41 -24.03
CA GLN A 293 20.83 13.94 -24.57
C GLN A 293 21.20 12.54 -24.09
N LEU A 294 20.97 12.22 -22.82
CA LEU A 294 21.16 10.87 -22.29
C LEU A 294 20.23 9.86 -22.97
N ARG A 295 18.97 10.23 -23.22
CA ARG A 295 18.04 9.39 -23.98
C ARG A 295 18.56 9.10 -25.39
N ALA A 296 19.03 10.12 -26.11
CA ALA A 296 19.59 9.94 -27.44
C ALA A 296 20.82 9.04 -27.42
N TYR A 297 21.73 9.24 -26.45
CA TYR A 297 22.89 8.40 -26.24
C TYR A 297 22.51 6.93 -26.00
N LEU A 298 21.54 6.67 -25.11
CA LEU A 298 21.07 5.31 -24.83
C LEU A 298 20.46 4.65 -26.07
N GLN A 299 19.61 5.36 -26.81
CA GLN A 299 18.95 4.85 -28.01
C GLN A 299 19.90 4.55 -29.16
N GLU A 300 20.85 5.45 -29.42
CA GLU A 300 21.70 5.37 -30.60
C GLU A 300 22.95 4.52 -30.37
N GLU A 301 23.48 4.50 -29.16
CA GLU A 301 24.80 3.92 -28.88
C GLU A 301 24.78 2.74 -27.90
N VAL A 302 23.80 2.65 -26.99
CA VAL A 302 23.82 1.62 -25.93
C VAL A 302 22.85 0.48 -26.21
N LEU A 303 21.56 0.78 -26.35
CA LEU A 303 20.49 -0.21 -26.41
C LEU A 303 20.57 -1.16 -27.61
N PRO A 304 20.96 -0.73 -28.83
CA PRO A 304 20.98 -1.63 -29.99
C PRO A 304 21.84 -2.89 -29.81
N GLU A 305 22.91 -2.80 -29.02
CA GLU A 305 23.84 -3.93 -28.80
C GLU A 305 23.75 -4.53 -27.38
N ARG A 306 23.37 -3.72 -26.37
CA ARG A 306 23.47 -4.11 -24.95
C ARG A 306 22.15 -4.52 -24.32
N LEU A 307 21.00 -4.32 -24.99
CA LEU A 307 19.70 -4.68 -24.42
C LEU A 307 19.63 -6.11 -23.87
N PRO A 308 20.11 -7.16 -24.58
CA PRO A 308 20.10 -8.51 -24.01
C PRO A 308 20.95 -8.64 -22.74
N LEU A 309 22.10 -7.95 -22.67
CA LEU A 309 22.97 -7.98 -21.50
C LEU A 309 22.36 -7.23 -20.30
N ILE A 310 21.61 -6.15 -20.57
CA ILE A 310 20.86 -5.41 -19.54
C ILE A 310 19.76 -6.32 -18.96
N MET A 311 19.04 -7.04 -19.82
CA MET A 311 18.02 -8.00 -19.40
C MET A 311 18.63 -9.13 -18.56
N ASP A 312 19.72 -9.74 -19.03
CA ASP A 312 20.44 -10.80 -18.29
C ASP A 312 20.91 -10.28 -16.91
N ARG A 313 21.31 -9.02 -16.83
CA ARG A 313 21.74 -8.40 -15.57
C ARG A 313 20.59 -8.21 -14.60
N LEU A 314 19.46 -7.67 -15.07
CA LEU A 314 18.25 -7.50 -14.25
C LEU A 314 17.71 -8.85 -13.76
N GLU A 315 17.71 -9.87 -14.62
CA GLU A 315 17.38 -11.25 -14.22
C GLU A 315 18.33 -11.76 -13.13
N ALA A 316 19.63 -11.48 -13.24
CA ALA A 316 20.60 -11.86 -12.20
C ALA A 316 20.36 -11.14 -10.86
N VAL A 317 19.98 -9.86 -10.88
CA VAL A 317 19.64 -9.10 -9.66
C VAL A 317 18.36 -9.66 -9.04
N ALA A 318 17.30 -9.85 -9.83
CA ALA A 318 16.03 -10.43 -9.38
C ALA A 318 16.19 -11.83 -8.76
N ASN A 319 17.15 -12.61 -9.27
CA ASN A 319 17.43 -13.96 -8.78
C ASN A 319 18.32 -14.02 -7.52
N GLY A 320 18.51 -12.90 -6.82
CA GLY A 320 19.05 -12.89 -5.46
C GLY A 320 20.57 -12.84 -5.39
N ARG A 321 21.24 -12.22 -6.36
CA ARG A 321 22.70 -11.98 -6.29
C ARG A 321 23.08 -11.05 -5.11
N TYR A 322 22.13 -10.27 -4.59
CA TYR A 322 22.32 -9.34 -3.48
C TYR A 322 21.13 -9.41 -2.51
N GLU A 323 21.38 -9.72 -1.23
CA GLU A 323 20.32 -9.71 -0.19
C GLU A 323 19.77 -8.31 0.09
N ALA A 324 20.58 -7.28 -0.14
CA ALA A 324 20.20 -5.87 0.03
C ALA A 324 19.11 -5.41 -0.95
N ASP A 325 18.92 -6.12 -2.07
CA ASP A 325 18.05 -5.67 -3.16
C ASP A 325 16.63 -6.28 -3.09
N ARG A 326 16.32 -7.05 -2.04
CA ARG A 326 15.01 -7.74 -1.91
C ARG A 326 13.83 -6.78 -1.80
N GLU A 327 14.04 -5.60 -1.22
CA GLU A 327 12.99 -4.57 -1.14
C GLU A 327 12.61 -4.00 -2.51
N TRP A 328 13.57 -3.97 -3.44
CA TRP A 328 13.41 -3.43 -4.81
C TRP A 328 12.92 -4.47 -5.81
N LEU A 329 12.73 -5.72 -5.37
CA LEU A 329 12.38 -6.84 -6.22
C LEU A 329 11.08 -6.63 -7.02
N PRO A 330 9.97 -6.11 -6.45
CA PRO A 330 8.76 -5.82 -7.23
C PRO A 330 9.04 -4.87 -8.39
N PHE A 331 9.75 -3.77 -8.11
CA PHE A 331 10.15 -2.78 -9.11
C PHE A 331 11.05 -3.37 -10.21
N ILE A 332 12.07 -4.15 -9.84
CA ILE A 332 13.00 -4.77 -10.79
C ILE A 332 12.25 -5.75 -11.71
N MET A 333 11.28 -6.48 -11.17
CA MET A 333 10.45 -7.41 -11.94
C MET A 333 9.55 -6.70 -12.95
N GLU A 334 8.93 -5.60 -12.54
CA GLU A 334 8.12 -4.76 -13.43
C GLU A 334 8.97 -4.12 -14.53
N LEU A 335 10.14 -3.56 -14.18
CA LEU A 335 11.10 -3.02 -15.14
C LEU A 335 11.55 -4.09 -16.16
N LEU A 336 11.79 -5.32 -15.71
CA LEU A 336 12.15 -6.44 -16.57
C LEU A 336 10.98 -6.87 -17.48
N TYR A 337 9.74 -6.83 -16.99
CA TYR A 337 8.55 -7.13 -17.77
C TYR A 337 8.33 -6.08 -18.86
N ASP A 338 8.44 -4.80 -18.52
CA ASP A 338 8.30 -3.71 -19.49
C ASP A 338 9.43 -3.73 -20.52
N LEU A 339 10.67 -4.05 -20.12
CA LEU A 339 11.78 -4.31 -21.06
C LEU A 339 11.44 -5.35 -22.12
N LYS A 340 10.76 -6.43 -21.71
CA LYS A 340 10.37 -7.54 -22.58
C LYS A 340 9.18 -7.22 -23.49
N THR A 341 8.32 -6.28 -23.09
CA THR A 341 7.03 -6.05 -23.73
C THR A 341 6.94 -4.71 -24.46
N ASP A 342 7.58 -3.65 -23.94
CA ASP A 342 7.63 -2.30 -24.52
C ASP A 342 8.98 -1.60 -24.25
N THR A 343 9.99 -1.90 -25.07
CA THR A 343 11.31 -1.28 -24.95
C THR A 343 11.30 0.24 -25.23
N GLU A 344 10.30 0.79 -25.92
CA GLU A 344 10.20 2.24 -26.15
C GLU A 344 9.65 2.97 -24.92
N GLY A 345 8.70 2.35 -24.21
CA GLY A 345 8.10 2.87 -22.98
C GLY A 345 9.09 3.10 -21.83
N ILE A 346 10.08 2.22 -21.67
CA ILE A 346 11.00 2.18 -20.52
C ILE A 346 12.23 3.10 -20.60
N GLN A 347 12.33 3.92 -21.64
CA GLN A 347 13.57 4.62 -21.94
C GLN A 347 13.88 5.69 -20.89
N SER A 348 12.86 6.22 -20.21
CA SER A 348 13.05 7.22 -19.17
C SER A 348 13.67 6.59 -17.92
N GLU A 349 13.30 5.35 -17.64
CA GLU A 349 13.71 4.51 -16.53
C GLU A 349 15.18 4.13 -16.70
N LEU A 350 15.58 3.74 -17.92
CA LEU A 350 16.98 3.49 -18.25
C LEU A 350 17.83 4.77 -18.21
N VAL A 351 17.26 5.94 -18.54
CA VAL A 351 17.94 7.22 -18.31
C VAL A 351 18.13 7.46 -16.81
N PHE A 352 17.14 7.19 -15.97
CA PHE A 352 17.27 7.35 -14.52
C PHE A 352 18.26 6.37 -13.91
N ALA A 353 18.28 5.11 -14.35
CA ALA A 353 19.30 4.14 -13.97
C ALA A 353 20.70 4.64 -14.34
N LEU A 354 20.89 5.12 -15.58
CA LEU A 354 22.17 5.69 -16.00
C LEU A 354 22.55 6.90 -15.15
N TYR A 355 21.57 7.75 -14.83
CA TYR A 355 21.76 8.95 -14.03
C TYR A 355 22.24 8.64 -12.59
N GLY A 356 21.61 7.67 -11.92
CA GLY A 356 22.07 7.21 -10.59
C GLY A 356 23.45 6.57 -10.66
N GLU A 357 23.75 5.81 -11.71
CA GLU A 357 25.05 5.15 -11.87
C GLU A 357 26.21 6.11 -12.18
N ILE A 358 25.94 7.31 -12.74
CA ILE A 358 26.98 8.31 -13.04
C ILE A 358 27.23 9.29 -11.88
N TRP A 359 26.32 9.39 -10.91
CA TRP A 359 26.44 10.32 -9.77
C TRP A 359 27.77 10.19 -9.02
N PRO A 360 28.25 8.96 -8.71
CA PRO A 360 29.56 8.78 -8.09
C PRO A 360 30.74 9.29 -8.93
N LEU A 361 30.57 9.45 -10.25
CA LEU A 361 31.61 10.00 -11.13
C LEU A 361 31.63 11.53 -11.17
N ILE A 362 30.63 12.21 -10.61
CA ILE A 362 30.49 13.67 -10.66
C ILE A 362 30.56 14.28 -9.26
N ILE A 363 30.20 13.50 -8.24
CA ILE A 363 30.23 13.90 -6.83
C ILE A 363 31.65 13.74 -6.24
N LEU A 364 32.09 14.72 -5.45
CA LEU A 364 33.16 14.53 -4.48
C LEU A 364 32.65 13.58 -3.41
N GLU A 365 33.19 12.36 -3.31
CA GLU A 365 33.02 11.58 -2.09
C GLU A 365 33.52 12.45 -0.94
N ASP A 366 32.61 12.85 -0.05
CA ASP A 366 33.02 13.35 1.26
C ASP A 366 33.83 12.22 1.87
N ALA A 367 35.15 12.39 1.90
CA ALA A 367 36.01 11.48 2.63
C ALA A 367 35.43 11.41 4.04
N ASP A 368 34.89 10.23 4.39
CA ASP A 368 34.39 9.92 5.71
C ASP A 368 35.30 10.57 6.73
N GLY A 369 34.68 11.31 7.65
CA GLY A 369 35.36 12.03 8.71
C GLY A 369 36.48 11.18 9.27
N GLU A 370 37.71 11.70 9.14
CA GLU A 370 38.87 11.17 9.84
C GLU A 370 38.41 10.80 11.25
N SER A 371 38.61 9.52 11.55
CA SER A 371 38.62 8.95 12.88
C SER A 371 39.43 9.87 13.82
N GLY A 372 38.73 10.81 14.44
CA GLY A 372 39.23 11.60 15.56
C GLY A 372 39.19 10.75 16.81
N ASP A 373 39.97 9.68 16.83
CA ASP A 373 40.40 8.99 18.04
C ASP A 373 41.65 8.16 17.69
N ASP A 374 42.71 8.88 17.30
CA ASP A 374 44.08 8.46 17.58
C ASP A 374 44.82 9.63 18.23
N ASP A 375 45.45 9.35 19.36
CA ASP A 375 46.35 10.18 20.15
C ASP A 375 45.76 11.33 20.99
N LEU A 376 45.16 11.00 22.13
CA LEU A 376 45.55 11.64 23.40
C LEU A 376 45.66 10.62 24.55
N PHE A 377 46.88 10.53 25.05
CA PHE A 377 47.34 9.90 26.29
C PHE A 377 46.49 10.22 27.53
#